data_AF-A0A1B6FCA4-F1
#
_entry.id   AF-A0A1B6FCA4-F1
#
_cell.length_a   1.000
_cell.length_b   1.000
_cell.length_c   1.000
_cell.angle_alpha   90.00
_cell.angle_beta   90.00
_cell.angle_gamma   90.00
#
_symmetry.space_group_name_H-M   'P 1'
#
loop_
_entity.id
_entity.type
_entity.pdbx_description
1 polymer ?
#
loop_
_entity_poly.entity_id
_entity_poly.type
_entity_poly.pdbx_seq_one_letter_code
_entity_poly.pdbx_strand_id
1 'polypeptide(L)'
;MLDKLEEEKKDEACFEAKKLAVGNYVLVSFETKSKSLHFVGQVNQLNECGDPQVIFLRCKSKAKHGTTFYWPEKRDEYEVPSADVITVLPEPTLGRRGDLTFGVVFDSYNIQ
;
A
#
# COMPACT_ATOMS: atom_id res chain seq x y z
N MET A 1 -25.46 0.41 -43.56
CA MET A 1 -25.35 -0.84 -42.77
C MET A 1 -23.98 -0.77 -42.12
N LEU A 2 -23.89 0.03 -41.05
CA LEU A 2 -23.95 -0.38 -39.64
C LEU A 2 -22.68 -1.12 -39.22
N ASP A 3 -21.83 -0.29 -38.62
CA ASP A 3 -20.66 -0.51 -37.78
C ASP A 3 -20.70 -1.78 -36.95
N LYS A 4 -19.53 -2.43 -36.85
CA LYS A 4 -19.09 -3.17 -35.65
C LYS A 4 -17.56 -3.09 -35.52
N LEU A 5 -17.09 -1.92 -35.09
CA LEU A 5 -15.89 -1.81 -34.26
C LEU A 5 -16.32 -2.22 -32.85
N GLU A 6 -16.03 -3.46 -32.46
CA GLU A 6 -16.21 -3.89 -31.07
C GLU A 6 -15.00 -3.42 -30.27
N GLU A 7 -15.20 -2.28 -29.60
CA GLU A 7 -14.36 -1.76 -28.53
C GLU A 7 -14.30 -2.78 -27.37
N GLU A 8 -13.15 -3.42 -27.17
CA GLU A 8 -12.84 -4.00 -25.87
C GLU A 8 -12.30 -2.90 -24.95
N LYS A 9 -13.23 -2.15 -24.34
CA LYS A 9 -12.97 -1.38 -23.12
C LYS A 9 -12.71 -2.36 -21.99
N LYS A 10 -11.45 -2.73 -21.79
CA LYS A 10 -11.00 -3.26 -20.49
C LYS A 10 -10.83 -2.09 -19.56
N ASP A 11 -11.59 -2.14 -18.46
CA ASP A 11 -11.63 -1.15 -17.40
C ASP A 11 -10.23 -0.69 -16.99
N GLU A 12 -9.84 0.48 -17.49
CA GLU A 12 -8.85 1.30 -16.83
C GLU A 12 -9.47 1.70 -15.50
N ALA A 13 -9.21 0.89 -14.46
CA ALA A 13 -9.32 1.38 -13.10
C ALA A 13 -8.50 2.66 -13.06
N CYS A 14 -9.22 3.80 -13.04
CA CYS A 14 -8.69 5.14 -12.85
C CYS A 14 -8.10 5.20 -11.45
N PHE A 15 -6.95 4.56 -11.29
CA PHE A 15 -6.09 4.76 -10.15
C PHE A 15 -5.48 6.13 -10.36
N GLU A 16 -6.11 7.17 -9.80
CA GLU A 16 -5.45 8.44 -9.63
C GLU A 16 -4.09 8.13 -9.01
N ALA A 17 -3.02 8.31 -9.79
CA ALA A 17 -1.67 8.15 -9.31
C ALA A 17 -1.44 9.26 -8.28
N LYS A 18 -1.87 9.02 -7.04
CA LYS A 18 -1.62 9.92 -5.92
C LYS A 18 -0.12 10.10 -5.87
N LYS A 19 0.31 11.34 -6.10
CA LYS A 19 1.71 11.72 -6.00
C LYS A 19 2.17 11.40 -4.58
N LEU A 20 3.21 10.59 -4.47
CA LEU A 20 3.81 10.20 -3.20
C LEU A 20 4.15 11.45 -2.37
N ALA A 21 3.62 11.53 -1.15
CA ALA A 21 3.84 12.64 -0.24
C ALA A 21 4.01 12.17 1.20
N VAL A 22 4.66 12.99 2.02
CA VAL A 22 4.76 12.77 3.47
C VAL A 22 3.37 12.66 4.09
N GLY A 23 3.20 11.68 4.97
CA GLY A 23 1.93 11.35 5.62
C GLY A 23 1.09 10.33 4.85
N ASN A 24 1.36 10.07 3.57
CA ASN A 24 0.64 9.05 2.82
C ASN A 24 0.97 7.64 3.31
N TYR A 25 -0.01 6.76 3.22
CA TYR A 25 0.18 5.34 3.42
C TYR A 25 0.53 4.66 2.11
N VAL A 26 1.44 3.70 2.15
CA VAL A 26 1.96 3.01 0.98
C VAL A 26 2.01 1.51 1.21
N LEU A 27 1.86 0.77 0.12
CA LEU A 27 2.17 -0.65 0.04
C LEU A 27 3.53 -0.81 -0.64
N VAL A 28 4.45 -1.46 0.06
CA VAL A 28 5.83 -1.69 -0.39
C VAL A 28 6.06 -3.18 -0.61
N SER A 29 6.72 -3.53 -1.71
CA SER A 29 7.24 -4.88 -1.94
C SER A 29 8.71 -4.99 -1.52
N PHE A 30 9.02 -6.02 -0.75
CA PHE A 30 10.38 -6.46 -0.53
C PHE A 30 10.59 -7.82 -1.19
N GLU A 31 11.51 -7.88 -2.14
CA GLU A 31 11.87 -9.14 -2.77
C GLU A 31 12.85 -9.92 -1.90
N THR A 32 12.48 -11.16 -1.56
CA THR A 32 13.42 -12.13 -0.98
C THR A 32 13.81 -13.13 -2.06
N LYS A 33 14.86 -13.93 -1.80
CA LYS A 33 15.34 -14.98 -2.73
C LYS A 33 14.27 -15.95 -3.26
N SER A 34 13.13 -16.08 -2.56
CA SER A 34 12.10 -17.06 -2.91
C SER A 34 10.70 -16.48 -3.08
N LYS A 35 10.42 -15.29 -2.52
CA LYS A 35 9.07 -14.71 -2.46
C LYS A 35 9.12 -13.19 -2.33
N SER A 36 8.11 -12.52 -2.87
CA SER A 36 7.85 -11.10 -2.58
C SER A 36 7.01 -10.98 -1.31
N LEU A 37 7.52 -10.24 -0.34
CA LEU A 37 6.81 -9.88 0.88
C LEU A 37 6.25 -8.47 0.73
N HIS A 38 5.08 -8.22 1.31
CA HIS A 38 4.40 -6.95 1.17
C HIS A 38 4.17 -6.34 2.55
N PHE A 39 4.45 -5.05 2.67
CA PHE A 39 4.32 -4.34 3.93
C PHE A 39 3.59 -3.03 3.70
N VAL A 40 2.81 -2.65 4.71
CA VAL A 40 2.13 -1.36 4.72
C VAL A 40 2.88 -0.42 5.65
N GLY A 41 3.07 0.82 5.22
CA GLY A 41 3.69 1.83 6.05
C GLY A 41 3.23 3.24 5.70
N GLN A 42 3.66 4.20 6.50
CA GLN A 42 3.42 5.62 6.27
C GLN A 42 4.73 6.31 5.88
N VAL A 43 4.68 7.16 4.86
CA VAL A 43 5.81 7.99 4.47
C VAL A 43 6.05 9.03 5.55
N ASN A 44 7.19 8.97 6.22
CA ASN A 44 7.62 9.95 7.21
C ASN A 44 8.40 11.09 6.57
N GLN A 45 9.25 10.78 5.60
CA GLN A 45 10.09 11.74 4.89
C GLN A 45 10.28 11.32 3.42
N LEU A 46 10.69 12.27 2.58
CA LEU A 46 11.12 12.02 1.21
C LEU A 46 12.53 12.61 1.06
N ASN A 47 13.45 11.84 0.48
CA ASN A 47 14.80 12.33 0.20
C ASN A 47 14.82 13.24 -1.05
N GLU A 48 15.97 13.82 -1.36
CA GLU A 48 16.14 14.71 -2.54
C GLU A 48 15.90 14.01 -3.88
N CYS A 49 16.04 12.69 -3.92
CA CYS A 49 15.79 11.84 -5.09
C CYS A 49 14.31 11.41 -5.22
N GLY A 50 13.48 11.69 -4.20
CA GLY A 50 12.07 11.30 -4.15
C GLY A 50 11.79 9.92 -3.54
N ASP A 51 12.81 9.24 -2.99
CA ASP A 51 12.60 7.97 -2.30
C ASP A 51 12.07 8.20 -0.88
N PRO A 52 11.03 7.46 -0.47
CA PRO A 52 10.42 7.62 0.85
C PRO A 52 11.17 6.91 1.96
N GLN A 53 11.31 7.60 3.09
CA GLN A 53 11.51 6.96 4.38
C GLN A 53 10.15 6.56 4.94
N VAL A 54 9.92 5.26 5.08
CA VAL A 54 8.62 4.67 5.44
C VAL A 54 8.70 4.10 6.84
N ILE A 55 7.71 4.41 7.68
CA ILE A 55 7.49 3.75 8.96
C ILE A 55 6.48 2.62 8.74
N PHE A 56 6.90 1.39 8.99
CA PHE A 56 6.12 0.20 8.74
C PHE A 56 5.14 -0.11 9.87
N LEU A 57 3.93 -0.49 9.44
CA LEU A 57 2.91 -1.07 10.30
C LEU A 57 3.12 -2.58 10.42
N ARG A 58 2.59 -3.16 11.49
CA ARG A 58 2.52 -4.61 11.66
C ARG A 58 1.13 -5.12 11.34
N CYS A 59 1.05 -6.23 10.61
CA CYS A 59 -0.21 -6.91 10.38
C CYS A 59 -0.69 -7.60 11.67
N LYS A 60 -1.87 -7.23 12.16
CA LYS A 60 -2.49 -7.83 13.35
C LYS A 60 -3.38 -9.02 13.00
N SER A 61 -4.17 -8.89 11.93
CA SER A 61 -5.14 -9.90 11.53
C SER A 61 -5.48 -9.76 10.05
N LYS A 62 -5.68 -10.90 9.40
CA LYS A 62 -6.21 -11.02 8.03
C LYS A 62 -7.56 -11.71 8.16
N ALA A 63 -8.63 -10.91 8.28
CA ALA A 63 -9.98 -11.44 8.40
C ALA A 63 -10.72 -11.34 7.07
N LYS A 64 -11.80 -12.12 6.91
CA LYS A 64 -12.66 -12.13 5.71
C LYS A 64 -13.23 -10.75 5.35
N HIS A 65 -13.26 -9.82 6.30
CA HIS A 65 -13.81 -8.47 6.14
C HIS A 65 -12.75 -7.37 6.12
N GLY A 66 -11.46 -7.73 6.09
CA GLY A 66 -10.37 -6.77 5.98
C GLY A 66 -9.11 -7.16 6.75
N THR A 67 -8.01 -6.50 6.41
CA THR A 67 -6.73 -6.62 7.10
C THR A 67 -6.58 -5.47 8.08
N THR A 68 -6.29 -5.80 9.34
CA THR A 68 -6.06 -4.82 10.40
C THR A 68 -4.57 -4.70 10.69
N PHE A 69 -4.10 -3.47 10.84
CA PHE A 69 -2.71 -3.13 11.11
C PHE A 69 -2.58 -2.34 12.42
N TYR A 70 -1.37 -2.24 12.96
CA TYR A 70 -1.08 -1.42 14.13
C TYR A 70 0.34 -0.86 14.08
N TRP A 71 0.57 0.21 14.82
CA TRP A 71 1.90 0.77 15.03
C TRP A 71 2.69 -0.11 16.01
N PRO A 72 3.88 -0.61 15.65
CA PRO A 72 4.73 -1.34 16.59
C PRO A 72 5.24 -0.41 17.71
N GLU A 73 5.51 -0.97 18.90
CA GLU A 73 6.05 -0.20 20.04
C GLU A 73 7.41 0.44 19.71
N LYS A 74 8.27 -0.32 19.04
CA LYS A 74 9.50 0.20 18.44
C LYS A 74 9.21 0.58 17.00
N ARG A 75 9.37 1.86 16.69
CA ARG A 75 9.24 2.40 15.34
C ARG A 75 10.16 1.62 14.39
N ASP A 76 9.56 1.05 13.34
CA ASP A 76 10.24 0.31 12.29
C ASP A 76 10.30 1.22 11.06
N GLU A 77 11.45 1.82 10.80
CA GLU A 77 11.62 2.88 9.80
C GLU A 77 12.75 2.51 8.85
N TYR A 78 12.48 2.60 7.54
CA TYR A 78 13.43 2.22 6.50
C TYR A 78 13.25 3.08 5.26
N GLU A 79 14.35 3.38 4.58
CA GLU A 79 14.35 4.09 3.30
C GLU A 79 14.09 3.08 2.17
N VAL A 80 13.03 3.34 1.40
CA VAL A 80 12.54 2.43 0.38
C VAL A 80 12.74 3.08 -0.99
N PRO A 81 13.36 2.40 -1.96
CA PRO A 81 13.38 2.89 -3.33
C PRO A 81 11.96 3.14 -3.84
N SER A 82 11.73 4.27 -4.48
CA SER A 82 10.42 4.62 -5.06
C SER A 82 9.88 3.55 -6.02
N ALA A 83 10.77 2.78 -6.67
CA ALA A 83 10.42 1.64 -7.53
C ALA A 83 9.79 0.44 -6.77
N ASP A 84 10.09 0.29 -5.48
CA ASP A 84 9.55 -0.78 -4.63
C ASP A 84 8.19 -0.41 -4.00
N VAL A 85 7.75 0.85 -4.19
CA VAL A 85 6.42 1.30 -3.81
C VAL A 85 5.42 0.87 -4.86
N ILE A 86 4.58 -0.10 -4.53
CA ILE A 86 3.55 -0.60 -5.44
C ILE A 86 2.45 0.43 -5.62
N THR A 87 1.98 1.01 -4.51
CA THR A 87 0.82 1.89 -4.54
C THR A 87 0.69 2.74 -3.29
N VAL A 88 0.01 3.88 -3.43
CA VAL A 88 -0.42 4.74 -2.33
C VAL A 88 -1.81 4.32 -1.88
N LEU A 89 -1.93 3.96 -0.61
CA LEU A 89 -3.18 3.51 0.01
C LEU A 89 -4.10 4.69 0.37
N PRO A 90 -5.42 4.45 0.48
CA PRO A 90 -6.31 5.43 1.07
C PRO A 90 -5.96 5.69 2.55
N GLU A 91 -6.46 6.78 3.09
CA GLU A 91 -6.38 7.03 4.53
C GLU A 91 -7.04 5.89 5.32
N PRO A 92 -6.40 5.38 6.38
CA PRO A 92 -6.96 4.30 7.17
C PRO A 92 -8.10 4.80 8.06
N THR A 93 -9.05 3.91 8.32
CA THR A 93 -10.01 4.07 9.40
C THR A 93 -9.38 3.64 10.72
N LEU A 94 -9.40 4.52 11.70
CA LEU A 94 -8.91 4.29 13.06
C LEU A 94 -9.96 3.51 13.88
N GLY A 95 -9.56 2.34 14.38
CA GLY A 95 -10.34 1.51 15.29
C GLY A 95 -10.14 1.87 16.77
N ARG A 96 -10.91 1.20 17.65
CA ARG A 96 -10.98 1.49 19.10
C ARG A 96 -9.69 1.26 19.90
N ARG A 97 -8.63 0.70 19.30
CA ARG A 97 -7.36 0.35 19.98
C ARG A 97 -6.12 0.78 19.18
N GLY A 98 -6.24 1.81 18.35
CA GLY A 98 -5.17 2.20 17.43
C GLY A 98 -4.99 1.22 16.28
N ASP A 99 -5.97 0.34 16.06
CA ASP A 99 -6.03 -0.54 14.90
C ASP A 99 -6.30 0.31 13.65
N LEU A 100 -5.59 0.02 12.58
CA LEU A 100 -5.70 0.71 11.30
C LEU A 100 -6.30 -0.26 10.29
N THR A 101 -7.31 0.19 9.56
CA THR A 101 -7.93 -0.57 8.48
C THR A 101 -7.98 0.27 7.23
N PHE A 102 -7.59 -0.31 6.11
CA PHE A 102 -7.62 0.37 4.81
C PHE A 102 -8.85 -0.12 4.05
N GLY A 103 -9.52 0.76 3.33
CA GLY A 103 -10.66 0.43 2.47
C GLY A 103 -10.28 -0.35 1.20
N VAL A 104 -9.28 -1.22 1.29
CA VAL A 104 -8.76 -2.04 0.19
C VAL A 104 -8.61 -3.49 0.64
N VAL A 105 -8.69 -4.41 -0.32
CA VAL A 105 -8.50 -5.85 -0.10
C VAL A 105 -7.07 -6.22 -0.47
N PHE A 106 -6.40 -6.95 0.41
CA PHE A 106 -4.98 -7.33 0.24
C PHE A 106 -4.77 -8.78 -0.18
N ASP A 107 -5.80 -9.49 -0.65
CA ASP A 107 -5.76 -10.94 -0.90
C ASP A 107 -4.74 -11.37 -1.97
N SER A 108 -4.38 -10.45 -2.87
CA SER A 108 -3.34 -10.68 -3.89
C SER A 108 -1.91 -10.42 -3.38
N TYR A 109 -1.77 -9.94 -2.15
CA TYR A 109 -0.48 -9.55 -1.57
C TYR A 109 -0.12 -10.42 -0.38
N ASN A 110 1.14 -10.83 -0.32
CA ASN A 110 1.67 -11.54 0.85
C ASN A 110 2.03 -10.55 1.97
N ILE A 111 0.98 -9.99 2.61
CA ILE A 111 1.11 -9.00 3.69
C ILE A 111 1.82 -9.59 4.91
N GLN A 112 2.76 -8.84 5.49
CA GLN A 112 3.46 -9.17 6.73
C GLN A 112 3.24 -8.11 7.81
#